data_AF-A0A661C242-F1
#
_entry.id   AF-A0A661C242-F1
#
_cell.length_a   1.000
_cell.length_b   1.000
_cell.length_c   1.000
_cell.angle_alpha   90.00
_cell.angle_beta   90.00
_cell.angle_gamma   90.00
#
_symmetry.space_group_name_H-M   'P 1'
#
loop_
_entity.id
_entity.type
_entity.pdbx_description
1 polymer ?
#
loop_
_entity_poly.entity_id
_entity_poly.type
_entity_poly.pdbx_seq_one_letter_code
_entity_poly.pdbx_strand_id
1 'polypeptide(L)' 'RSIPTLMIFRDQIAIFSQAVMLPESALEEVIAKTMEHDMEQVRKEVEEQQENA' A
#
# COMPACT_ATOMS: atom_id res chain seq x y z
N ARG A 1 -15.32 16.12 -11.07
CA ARG A 1 -14.20 15.22 -11.46
C ARG A 1 -13.73 14.52 -10.18
N SER A 2 -13.84 13.20 -10.11
CA SER A 2 -13.35 12.39 -8.99
C SER A 2 -11.86 12.08 -9.18
N ILE A 3 -11.09 12.14 -8.10
CA ILE A 3 -9.72 11.64 -8.04
C ILE A 3 -9.81 10.15 -7.71
N PRO A 4 -9.22 9.25 -8.52
CA PRO A 4 -9.21 7.83 -8.18
C PRO A 4 -8.37 7.58 -6.93
N THR A 5 -8.85 6.70 -6.06
CA THR A 5 -8.09 6.20 -4.91
C THR A 5 -7.36 4.93 -5.34
N LEU A 6 -6.04 4.92 -5.21
CA LEU A 6 -5.22 3.73 -5.43
C LEU A 6 -5.09 2.97 -4.12
N MET A 7 -5.52 1.70 -4.12
CA MET A 7 -5.35 0.77 -3.01
C MET A 7 -4.56 -0.45 -3.46
N ILE A 8 -3.61 -0.91 -2.64
CA ILE A 8 -2.83 -2.13 -2.90
C ILE A 8 -3.02 -3.08 -1.73
N PHE A 9 -3.39 -4.32 -2.07
CA PHE A 9 -3.60 -5.40 -1.12
C PHE A 9 -2.56 -6.49 -1.34
N ARG A 10 -1.92 -6.93 -0.26
CA ARG A 10 -1.00 -8.08 -0.25
C ARG A 10 -1.32 -8.94 0.96
N ASP A 11 -1.49 -10.25 0.74
CA ASP A 11 -1.88 -11.20 1.79
C ASP A 11 -3.16 -10.80 2.56
N GLN A 12 -4.15 -10.24 1.85
CA GLN A 12 -5.39 -9.66 2.42
C GLN A 12 -5.19 -8.41 3.31
N ILE A 13 -3.98 -7.88 3.40
CA ILE A 13 -3.66 -6.66 4.14
C ILE A 13 -3.59 -5.49 3.15
N ALA A 14 -4.29 -4.39 3.47
CA ALA A 14 -4.16 -3.14 2.72
C ALA A 14 -2.84 -2.47 3.11
N ILE A 15 -1.87 -2.46 2.19
CA ILE A 15 -0.51 -1.95 2.46
C ILE A 15 -0.28 -0.54 1.89
N PHE A 16 -1.15 -0.09 0.98
CA PHE A 16 -1.09 1.25 0.42
C PHE A 16 -2.49 1.74 0.10
N SER A 17 -2.82 2.98 0.45
CA SER A 17 -4.09 3.63 0.11
C SER A 17 -3.91 5.14 0.02
N GLN A 18 -3.89 5.69 -1.20
CA GLN A 18 -3.80 7.15 -1.42
C GLN A 18 -4.69 7.61 -2.57
N ALA A 19 -5.28 8.80 -2.43
CA ALA A 19 -6.02 9.46 -3.50
C ALA A 19 -5.04 10.21 -4.43
N VAL A 20 -4.82 9.70 -5.63
CA VAL A 20 -3.83 10.30 -6.55
C VAL A 20 -4.15 9.96 -8.01
N MET A 21 -3.71 10.82 -8.93
CA MET A 21 -3.66 10.51 -10.36
C MET A 21 -2.20 10.27 -10.74
N LEU A 22 -1.80 9.00 -10.92
CA LEU A 22 -0.43 8.66 -11.33
C LEU A 22 -0.32 8.59 -12.86
N PRO A 23 0.73 9.17 -13.46
CA PRO A 23 1.18 8.75 -14.79
C PRO A 23 1.73 7.31 -14.72
N GLU A 24 1.76 6.63 -15.87
CA GLU A 24 2.16 5.21 -15.99
C GLU A 24 3.50 4.89 -15.32
N SER A 25 4.54 5.71 -15.56
CA SER A 25 5.86 5.51 -14.95
C SER A 25 5.86 5.59 -13.42
N ALA A 26 5.02 6.45 -12.84
CA ALA A 26 4.90 6.55 -11.38
C ALA A 26 4.13 5.37 -10.81
N LEU A 27 3.18 4.80 -11.57
CA LEU A 27 2.50 3.58 -11.18
C LEU A 27 3.46 2.38 -11.16
N GLU A 28 4.31 2.24 -12.18
CA GLU A 28 5.33 1.20 -12.23
C GLU A 28 6.28 1.28 -11.02
N GLU A 29 6.71 2.48 -10.64
CA GLU A 29 7.55 2.70 -9.46
C GLU A 29 6.85 2.30 -8.17
N VAL A 30 5.55 2.62 -8.02
CA VAL A 30 4.75 2.20 -6.86
C VAL A 30 4.63 0.68 -6.81
N ILE A 31 4.40 0.03 -7.95
CA ILE A 31 4.34 -1.44 -8.03
C ILE A 31 5.68 -2.04 -7.62
N ALA A 32 6.80 -1.55 -8.16
CA ALA A 32 8.13 -2.02 -7.83
C ALA A 32 8.43 -1.89 -6.32
N LYS A 33 8.19 -0.71 -5.74
CA LYS A 33 8.37 -0.46 -4.29
C LYS A 33 7.49 -1.37 -3.44
N THR A 34 6.27 -1.65 -3.88
CA THR A 34 5.35 -2.56 -3.17
C THR A 34 5.85 -4.01 -3.21
N MET A 35 6.45 -4.44 -4.32
CA MET A 35 7.03 -5.77 -4.46
C MET A 35 8.30 -5.94 -3.62
N GLU A 36 9.13 -4.91 -3.53
CA GLU A 36 10.33 -4.88 -2.68
C GLU A 36 10.02 -4.83 -1.19
N HIS A 37 8.82 -4.40 -0.82
CA HIS A 37 8.44 -4.25 0.58
C HIS A 37 8.36 -5.61 1.31
N ASP A 38 8.97 -5.68 2.49
CA ASP A 38 9.00 -6.88 3.34
C ASP A 38 7.70 -7.00 4.14
N MET A 39 6.96 -8.08 3.88
CA MET A 39 5.70 -8.34 4.55
C MET A 39 5.85 -8.77 6.00
N GLU A 40 7.04 -9.20 6.45
CA GLU A 40 7.27 -9.51 7.86
C GLU A 40 7.23 -8.24 8.72
N GLN A 41 7.83 -7.15 8.26
CA GLN A 41 7.76 -5.86 8.94
C GLN A 41 6.34 -5.29 8.91
N VAL A 42 5.67 -5.32 7.75
CA VAL A 42 4.29 -4.83 7.61
C VAL A 42 3.34 -5.58 8.55
N ARG A 43 3.50 -6.90 8.69
CA ARG A 43 2.68 -7.69 9.62
C ARG A 43 2.88 -7.26 11.07
N LYS A 44 4.13 -7.06 11.50
CA LYS A 44 4.43 -6.57 12.87
C LYS A 44 3.80 -5.20 13.12
N GLU A 45 3.93 -4.27 12.18
CA GLU A 45 3.33 -2.93 12.31
C GLU A 45 1.79 -2.97 12.34
N VAL A 46 1.17 -3.85 11.56
CA VAL A 46 -0.30 -4.04 11.57
C VAL A 46 -0.77 -4.67 12.88
N GLU A 47 -0.05 -5.67 13.41
CA GLU A 47 -0.32 -6.27 14.72
C GLU A 47 -0.20 -5.21 15.84
N GLU A 48 0.85 -4.38 15.82
CA GLU A 48 1.03 -3.27 16.77
C GLU A 48 -0.07 -2.19 16.65
N GLN A 49 -0.55 -1.91 15.43
CA GLN A 49 -1.68 -1.00 15.22
C GLN A 49 -3.01 -1.60 15.68
N GLN A 50 -3.21 -2.92 15.56
CA GLN A 50 -4.40 -3.61 16.03
C GLN A 50 -4.44 -3.76 17.56
N GLU A 51 -3.28 -3.92 18.22
CA GLU A 51 -3.21 -3.94 19.69
C GLU A 51 -3.48 -2.58 20.35
N ASN A 52 -3.28 -1.47 19.61
CA ASN A 52 -3.51 -0.11 20.11
C ASN A 52 -4.91 0.46 19.76
N ALA A 53 -5.82 -0.36 19.23
CA ALA A 53 -7.21 0.01 18.92
C ALA A 53 -8.20 -0.60 19.91
#